data_AF-A0A1X7SLM5-F1
#
_entry.id   AF-A0A1X7SLM5-F1
#
_cell.length_a   1.000
_cell.length_b   1.000
_cell.length_c   1.000
_cell.angle_alpha   90.00
_cell.angle_beta   90.00
_cell.angle_gamma   90.00
#
_symmetry.space_group_name_H-M   'P 1'
#
loop_
_entity.id
_entity.type
_entity.pdbx_description
1 polymer ?
#
loop_
_entity_poly.entity_id
_entity_poly.type
_entity_poly.pdbx_seq_one_letter_code
_entity_poly.pdbx_strand_id
1 'polypeptide(L)' 'MVITQFGDYAGALVNYEKGITNDPKTTAHDDLCVAGMARTSLYTGDMRRGLKLAHASPDKQLKKDCAAILDNLK' A
#
# COMPACT_ATOMS: atom_id res chain seq x y z
N MET A 1 -21.77 18.08 5.54
CA MET A 1 -21.49 17.17 4.41
C MET A 1 -20.07 16.65 4.57
N VAL A 2 -19.89 15.58 5.36
CA VAL A 2 -18.58 14.91 5.52
C VAL A 2 -18.81 13.45 5.18
N ILE A 3 -18.66 13.12 3.91
CA ILE A 3 -18.63 11.75 3.42
C ILE A 3 -17.15 11.37 3.34
N THR A 4 -16.53 11.05 4.47
CA THR A 4 -15.22 10.39 4.50
C THR A 4 -15.45 8.90 4.67
N GLN A 5 -15.85 8.25 3.57
CA GLN A 5 -15.77 6.79 3.44
C GLN A 5 -14.36 6.34 3.00
N PHE A 6 -13.38 7.21 3.20
CA PHE A 6 -11.95 6.94 3.05
C PHE A 6 -11.36 6.96 4.46
N GLY A 7 -11.38 5.82 5.15
CA GLY A 7 -10.70 5.69 6.44
C GLY A 7 -9.25 6.11 6.25
N ASP A 8 -8.73 6.96 7.14
CA ASP A 8 -7.50 7.74 7.03
C ASP A 8 -6.30 7.01 6.38
N TYR A 9 -6.32 6.94 5.05
CA TYR A 9 -5.31 6.25 4.25
C TYR A 9 -3.97 6.98 4.34
N ALA A 10 -4.02 8.31 4.48
CA ALA A 10 -2.85 9.13 4.73
C ALA A 10 -2.22 8.80 6.09
N GLY A 11 -3.04 8.68 7.14
CA GLY A 11 -2.61 8.23 8.46
C GLY A 11 -2.05 6.81 8.44
N ALA A 12 -2.69 5.89 7.72
CA ALA A 12 -2.19 4.52 7.54
C ALA A 12 -0.81 4.49 6.86
N LEU A 13 -0.61 5.26 5.79
CA LEU A 13 0.68 5.37 5.11
C LEU A 13 1.80 5.85 6.03
N VAL A 14 1.53 6.88 6.85
CA VAL A 14 2.53 7.39 7.81
C VAL A 14 2.87 6.35 8.86
N ASN A 15 1.89 5.55 9.30
CA ASN A 15 2.14 4.47 10.26
C ASN A 15 2.95 3.32 9.63
N TYR A 16 2.67 2.95 8.38
CA TYR A 16 3.47 1.95 7.66
C TYR A 16 4.92 2.42 7.46
N GLU A 17 5.14 3.68 7.09
CA GLU A 17 6.50 4.24 6.95
C GLU A 17 7.26 4.28 8.28
N LYS A 18 6.56 4.52 9.39
CA LYS A 18 7.16 4.45 10.74
C LYS A 18 7.44 3.02 11.21
N GLY A 19 6.67 2.04 10.72
CA GLY A 19 6.82 0.63 11.08
C GLY A 19 7.97 -0.08 10.35
N ILE A 20 8.42 0.46 9.21
CA ILE A 20 9.56 -0.07 8.46
C ILE A 20 10.83 0.17 9.27
N THR A 21 11.30 -0.88 9.92
CA THR A 21 12.47 -0.80 10.81
C THR A 21 13.76 -1.17 10.07
N ASN A 22 13.67 -1.69 8.82
CA ASN A 22 14.82 -2.15 8.02
C ASN A 22 15.67 -3.20 8.74
N ASP A 23 15.13 -3.82 9.79
CA ASP A 23 15.80 -4.83 10.57
C ASP A 23 15.68 -6.18 9.85
N PRO A 24 16.76 -6.98 9.76
CA PRO A 24 16.71 -8.27 9.06
C PRO A 24 15.71 -9.25 9.70
N LYS A 25 15.34 -9.04 10.97
CA LYS A 25 14.31 -9.82 11.68
C LYS A 25 12.88 -9.40 11.35
N THR A 26 12.67 -8.18 10.86
CA THR A 26 11.35 -7.62 10.54
C THR A 26 11.09 -7.55 9.04
N THR A 27 11.97 -8.09 8.20
CA THR A 27 11.81 -8.12 6.73
C THR A 27 10.44 -8.65 6.28
N ALA A 28 9.92 -9.71 6.90
CA ALA A 28 8.58 -10.22 6.61
C ALA A 28 7.45 -9.25 7.01
N HIS A 29 7.66 -8.44 8.05
CA HIS A 29 6.71 -7.41 8.45
C HIS A 29 6.80 -6.19 7.53
N ASP A 30 8.02 -5.78 7.18
CA ASP A 30 8.29 -4.69 6.24
C ASP A 30 7.65 -4.99 4.88
N ASP A 31 7.71 -6.24 4.40
CA ASP A 31 7.03 -6.69 3.19
C ASP A 31 5.50 -6.53 3.27
N LEU A 32 4.89 -6.85 4.43
CA LEU A 32 3.45 -6.66 4.68
C LEU A 32 3.07 -5.18 4.76
N CYS A 33 3.92 -4.35 5.37
CA CYS A 33 3.70 -2.90 5.43
C CYS A 33 3.78 -2.27 4.03
N VAL A 34 4.78 -2.63 3.22
CA VAL A 34 4.92 -2.19 1.83
C VAL A 34 3.72 -2.64 0.99
N ALA A 35 3.24 -3.86 1.21
CA ALA A 35 2.02 -4.37 0.60
C ALA A 35 0.79 -3.54 0.95
N GLY A 36 0.62 -3.19 2.22
CA GLY A 36 -0.46 -2.30 2.70
C GLY A 36 -0.36 -0.93 2.05
N MET A 37 0.83 -0.31 2.07
CA MET A 37 1.07 1.00 1.46
C MET A 37 0.75 1.01 -0.05
N ALA A 38 1.07 -0.07 -0.77
CA ALA A 38 0.81 -0.18 -2.20
C ALA A 38 -0.69 -0.09 -2.49
N ARG A 39 -1.50 -0.92 -1.81
CA ARG A 39 -2.96 -0.95 -1.97
C ARG A 39 -3.57 0.39 -1.57
N THR A 40 -3.18 0.90 -0.41
CA THR A 40 -3.66 2.18 0.12
C THR A 40 -3.36 3.34 -0.82
N SER A 41 -2.14 3.42 -1.38
CA SER A 41 -1.77 4.47 -2.34
C SER A 41 -2.57 4.37 -3.64
N LEU A 42 -2.95 3.18 -4.07
CA LEU A 42 -3.79 2.99 -5.25
C LEU A 42 -5.23 3.47 -5.00
N TYR A 43 -5.77 3.19 -3.81
CA TYR A 43 -7.10 3.66 -3.41
C TYR A 43 -7.19 5.19 -3.26
N THR A 44 -6.11 5.84 -2.82
CA THR A 44 -6.07 7.31 -2.69
C THR A 44 -5.82 8.04 -4.02
N GLY A 45 -5.62 7.31 -5.13
CA GLY A 45 -5.32 7.89 -6.44
C GLY A 45 -3.83 8.13 -6.70
N ASP A 46 -2.95 7.83 -5.75
CA ASP A 46 -1.49 7.89 -5.89
C ASP A 46 -0.94 6.63 -6.61
N MET A 47 -1.43 6.40 -7.82
CA MET A 47 -1.09 5.20 -8.61
C MET A 47 0.42 5.03 -8.80
N ARG A 48 1.15 6.13 -9.03
CA ARG A 48 2.61 6.11 -9.23
C ARG A 48 3.34 5.58 -7.99
N ARG A 49 2.93 5.99 -6.79
CA ARG A 49 3.54 5.53 -5.53
C ARG A 49 3.15 4.08 -5.27
N GLY A 50 1.86 3.75 -5.44
CA GLY A 50 1.34 2.40 -5.27
C GLY A 50 2.03 1.38 -6.19
N LEU A 51 2.21 1.71 -7.46
CA LEU A 51 2.86 0.83 -8.43
C LEU A 51 4.35 0.63 -8.12
N LYS A 52 5.05 1.66 -7.65
CA LYS A 52 6.46 1.57 -7.23
C LYS A 52 6.61 0.61 -6.04
N LEU A 53 5.71 0.69 -5.07
CA LEU A 53 5.68 -0.19 -3.90
C LEU A 53 5.32 -1.64 -4.29
N ALA A 54 4.33 -1.82 -5.15
CA ALA A 54 3.96 -3.13 -5.68
C ALA A 54 5.10 -3.79 -6.49
N HIS A 55 5.91 -2.99 -7.21
CA HIS A 55 7.09 -3.47 -7.92
C HIS A 55 8.25 -3.83 -6.98
N ALA A 56 8.40 -3.07 -5.89
CA ALA A 56 9.42 -3.33 -4.87
C ALA A 56 9.13 -4.62 -4.11
N SER A 57 7.86 -4.98 -3.93
CA SER A 57 7.49 -6.25 -3.33
C SER A 57 7.67 -7.42 -4.32
N PRO A 58 8.29 -8.53 -3.90
CA PRO A 58 8.42 -9.73 -4.73
C PRO A 58 7.10 -10.51 -4.85
N ASP A 59 6.07 -10.15 -4.08
CA ASP A 59 4.83 -10.90 -4.01
C ASP A 59 3.96 -10.71 -5.29
N LYS A 60 3.77 -11.81 -6.02
CA LYS A 60 2.95 -11.83 -7.23
C LYS A 60 1.46 -11.67 -6.92
N GLN A 61 0.98 -12.09 -5.75
CA GLN A 61 -0.43 -11.88 -5.39
C GLN A 61 -0.70 -10.40 -5.16
N LEU A 62 0.22 -9.69 -4.49
CA LEU A 62 0.09 -8.26 -4.28
C LEU A 62 -0.06 -7.48 -5.60
N LYS A 63 0.70 -7.85 -6.63
CA LYS A 63 0.61 -7.21 -7.96
C LYS A 63 -0.75 -7.43 -8.61
N LYS A 64 -1.34 -8.62 -8.44
CA LYS A 64 -2.70 -8.92 -8.93
C LYS A 64 -3.76 -8.13 -8.16
N ASP A 65 -3.64 -8.05 -6.83
CA ASP A 65 -4.54 -7.26 -6.01
C ASP A 65 -4.47 -5.77 -6.38
N CYS A 66 -3.28 -5.23 -6.59
CA CYS A 66 -3.07 -3.87 -7.06
C CYS A 66 -3.69 -3.61 -8.44
N ALA A 67 -3.56 -4.56 -9.37
CA ALA A 67 -4.21 -4.48 -10.68
C ALA A 67 -5.73 -4.53 -10.57
N ALA A 68 -6.27 -5.40 -9.72
CA ALA A 68 -7.71 -5.47 -9.45
C ALA A 68 -8.25 -4.16 -8.84
N ILE A 69 -7.50 -3.51 -7.93
CA ILE A 69 -7.87 -2.21 -7.38
C ILE A 69 -7.94 -1.16 -8.49
N LEU A 70 -6.95 -1.12 -9.39
CA LEU A 70 -6.93 -0.21 -10.53
C LEU A 70 -8.11 -0.44 -11.49
N ASP A 71 -8.44 -1.70 -11.78
CA ASP A 71 -9.61 -2.04 -12.61
C ASP A 71 -10.94 -1.67 -11.94
N ASN A 72 -11.02 -1.73 -10.61
CA ASN A 72 -12.21 -1.34 -9.85
C ASN A 72 -12.37 0.18 -9.70
N LEU A 73 -11.31 0.97 -9.90
CA LEU A 73 -11.37 2.44 -9.83
C LEU A 73 -11.97 3.09 -11.10
N LYS A 74 -12.45 2.29 -12.07
CA LYS A 74 -12.92 2.72 -13.38
C LYS A 74 -14.32 3.34 -13.36
#